data_AF-A0A3C0ECQ6-F1
#
_entry.id   AF-A0A3C0ECQ6-F1
#
_cell.length_a   1.000
_cell.length_b   1.000
_cell.length_c   1.000
_cell.angle_alpha   90.00
_cell.angle_beta   90.00
_cell.angle_gamma   90.00
#
_symmetry.space_group_name_H-M   'P 1'
#
loop_
_entity.id
_entity.type
_entity.pdbx_description
1 polymer ?
#
loop_
_entity_poly.entity_id
_entity_poly.type
_entity_poly.pdbx_seq_one_letter_code
_entity_poly.pdbx_strand_id
1 'polypeptide(L)'
;MALKMTVAFSGNPRVQPLVDGRVKPENIDLEVVTVEEGMLFFPNLQYEEFDASEMPISETLLAKERGDGSRWDWSAFRITT
;
A
#
# COMPACT_ATOMS: atom_id res chain seq x y z
N MET A 1 18.14 13.64 -0.11
CA MET A 1 17.77 12.84 1.06
C MET A 1 16.69 11.89 0.60
N ALA A 2 16.87 10.58 0.74
CA ALA A 2 15.86 9.62 0.27
C ALA A 2 14.69 9.57 1.27
N LEU A 3 13.45 9.59 0.77
CA LEU A 3 12.25 9.45 1.58
C LEU A 3 12.13 8.01 2.05
N LYS A 4 12.07 7.77 3.36
CA LYS A 4 11.82 6.44 3.91
C LYS A 4 10.33 6.14 3.88
N MET A 5 9.95 5.01 3.31
CA MET A 5 8.56 4.58 3.25
C MET A 5 8.46 3.07 3.41
N THR A 6 7.46 2.61 4.13
CA THR A 6 7.11 1.19 4.23
C THR A 6 5.85 0.91 3.42
N VAL A 7 5.93 -0.08 2.54
CA VAL A 7 4.85 -0.49 1.66
C VAL A 7 4.53 -1.96 1.85
N ALA A 8 3.26 -2.27 1.98
CA ALA A 8 2.79 -3.64 2.12
C ALA A 8 2.07 -4.12 0.85
N PHE A 9 2.45 -5.29 0.36
CA PHE A 9 1.77 -5.97 -0.76
C PHE A 9 1.39 -7.40 -0.39
N SER A 10 0.38 -7.93 -1.09
CA SER A 10 0.20 -9.38 -1.11
C SER A 10 1.31 -10.06 -1.93
N GLY A 11 1.33 -11.40 -1.99
CA GLY A 11 2.24 -12.18 -2.84
C GLY A 11 2.02 -12.01 -4.35
N ASN A 12 1.70 -10.80 -4.81
CA ASN A 12 1.40 -10.44 -6.18
C ASN A 12 2.69 -10.45 -7.02
N PRO A 13 2.79 -11.31 -8.06
CA PRO A 13 3.99 -11.41 -8.89
C PRO A 13 4.40 -10.11 -9.59
N ARG A 14 3.48 -9.14 -9.70
CA ARG A 14 3.73 -7.83 -10.33
C ARG A 14 4.64 -6.93 -9.49
N VAL A 15 4.60 -7.06 -8.17
CA VAL A 15 5.45 -6.29 -7.25
C VAL A 15 6.72 -7.03 -6.88
N GLN A 16 6.84 -8.30 -7.29
CA GLN A 16 8.02 -9.12 -7.05
C GLN A 16 9.34 -8.43 -7.48
N PRO A 17 9.42 -7.66 -8.58
CA PRO A 17 10.64 -6.92 -8.91
C PRO A 17 11.04 -5.87 -7.87
N LEU A 18 10.09 -5.28 -7.14
CA LEU A 18 10.36 -4.36 -6.01
C LEU A 18 10.84 -5.15 -4.79
N VAL A 19 10.19 -6.28 -4.49
CA VAL A 19 10.56 -7.18 -3.38
C VAL A 19 11.98 -7.73 -3.56
N ASP A 20 12.32 -8.18 -4.77
CA ASP A 20 13.65 -8.73 -5.10
C ASP A 20 14.72 -7.62 -5.24
N GLY A 21 14.33 -6.35 -5.16
CA GLY A 21 15.22 -5.20 -5.37
C GLY A 21 15.73 -5.04 -6.79
N ARG A 22 15.12 -5.72 -7.77
CA ARG A 22 15.41 -5.58 -9.22
C ARG A 22 14.96 -4.22 -9.77
N VAL A 23 13.91 -3.66 -9.18
CA VAL A 23 13.44 -2.29 -9.41
C VAL A 23 13.58 -1.53 -8.10
N LYS A 24 14.20 -0.35 -8.15
CA LYS A 24 14.33 0.54 -7.00
C LYS A 24 13.87 1.94 -7.38
N PRO A 25 12.96 2.55 -6.62
CA PRO A 25 12.56 3.92 -6.87
C PRO A 25 13.72 4.89 -6.62
N GLU A 26 13.80 5.95 -7.42
CA GLU A 26 14.79 7.00 -7.23
C GLU A 26 14.38 7.90 -6.06
N ASN A 27 15.34 8.22 -5.19
CA ASN A 27 15.14 9.08 -4.02
C ASN A 27 14.10 8.58 -2.99
N ILE A 28 13.75 7.29 -3.02
CA ILE A 28 12.89 6.65 -2.02
C ILE A 28 13.62 5.42 -1.48
N ASP A 29 13.76 5.35 -0.16
CA ASP A 29 14.20 4.18 0.58
C ASP A 29 12.94 3.37 0.93
N LEU A 30 12.56 2.49 0.01
CA LEU A 30 11.31 1.73 0.07
C LEU A 30 11.54 0.38 0.76
N GLU A 31 10.94 0.20 1.93
CA GLU A 31 10.84 -1.09 2.59
C GLU A 31 9.57 -1.81 2.09
N VAL A 32 9.73 -2.99 1.49
CA VAL A 32 8.61 -3.77 0.99
C VAL A 32 8.33 -4.94 1.92
N VAL A 33 7.12 -4.97 2.48
CA VAL A 33 6.64 -6.02 3.38
C VAL A 33 5.63 -6.88 2.62
N THR A 34 5.90 -8.18 2.53
CA THR A 34 4.94 -9.13 1.96
C THR A 34 4.09 -9.71 3.07
N VAL A 35 2.77 -9.53 2.98
CA VAL A 35 1.80 -10.08 3.94
C VAL A 35 0.87 -11.05 3.21
N GLU A 36 0.38 -12.06 3.93
CA GLU A 36 -0.59 -13.02 3.38
C GLU A 36 -1.90 -12.33 2.95
N GLU A 37 -2.50 -12.83 1.86
CA GLU A 37 -3.74 -12.31 1.32
C GLU A 37 -4.86 -12.37 2.37
N GLY A 38 -5.49 -11.22 2.64
CA GLY A 38 -6.56 -11.07 3.64
C GLY A 38 -6.12 -10.45 4.98
N MET A 39 -4.82 -10.49 5.30
CA MET A 39 -4.28 -9.90 6.52
C MET A 39 -3.70 -8.49 6.32
N LEU A 40 -3.70 -7.99 5.09
CA LEU A 40 -3.05 -6.74 4.74
C LEU A 40 -3.95 -5.50 4.89
N PHE A 41 -5.19 -5.57 4.37
CA PHE A 41 -6.06 -4.40 4.26
C PHE A 41 -6.71 -4.01 5.60
N PHE A 42 -7.15 -5.00 6.39
CA PHE A 42 -7.90 -4.74 7.63
C PHE A 42 -7.04 -4.11 8.74
N PRO A 43 -5.81 -4.61 9.00
CA PRO A 43 -4.91 -3.96 9.96
C PRO A 43 -4.49 -2.57 9.50
N ASN A 44 -4.22 -2.37 8.19
CA ASN A 44 -3.82 -1.06 7.72
C ASN A 44 -4.96 -0.02 7.79
N LEU A 45 -6.20 -0.42 7.51
CA LEU A 45 -7.40 0.42 7.74
C LEU A 45 -7.54 0.82 9.20
N GLN A 46 -7.29 -0.09 10.14
CA GLN A 46 -7.51 0.15 11.55
C GLN A 46 -6.36 0.90 12.24
N TYR A 47 -5.12 0.54 11.92
CA TYR A 47 -3.92 0.91 12.67
C TYR A 47 -2.93 1.77 11.88
N GLU A 48 -3.13 2.00 10.58
CA GLU A 48 -2.21 2.79 9.73
C GLU A 48 -0.76 2.28 9.86
N GLU A 49 -0.61 0.96 9.84
CA GLU A 49 0.65 0.24 10.10
C GLU A 49 1.71 0.49 9.01
N PHE A 50 1.29 0.81 7.78
CA PHE A 50 2.15 1.06 6.63
C PHE A 50 1.84 2.40 5.96
N ASP A 51 2.87 3.07 5.43
CA ASP A 51 2.71 4.32 4.66
C ASP A 51 1.89 4.12 3.39
N ALA A 52 1.96 2.91 2.79
CA ALA A 52 1.07 2.49 1.72
C ALA A 52 0.82 0.98 1.74
N SER A 53 -0.38 0.57 1.32
CA SER A 53 -0.78 -0.84 1.25
C SER A 53 -1.60 -1.13 0.00
N GLU A 54 -1.51 -2.35 -0.50
CA GLU A 54 -2.47 -2.86 -1.48
C GLU A 54 -3.88 -2.93 -0.88
N MET A 55 -4.89 -2.47 -1.60
CA MET A 55 -6.27 -2.52 -1.13
C MET A 55 -7.22 -2.75 -2.31
N PRO A 56 -8.27 -3.59 -2.16
CA PRO A 56 -9.28 -3.73 -3.19
C PRO A 56 -9.95 -2.40 -3.48
N ILE A 57 -10.11 -2.05 -4.77
CA ILE A 57 -10.76 -0.79 -5.19
C ILE A 57 -12.15 -0.64 -4.58
N SER A 58 -12.92 -1.74 -4.48
CA SER A 58 -14.24 -1.73 -3.85
C SER A 58 -14.18 -1.28 -2.39
N GLU A 59 -13.21 -1.78 -1.61
CA GLU A 59 -13.02 -1.39 -0.22
C GLU A 59 -12.51 0.04 -0.11
N THR A 60 -11.62 0.49 -1.00
CA THR A 60 -11.19 1.89 -1.08
C THR A 60 -12.36 2.84 -1.29
N LEU A 61 -13.28 2.48 -2.20
CA LEU A 61 -14.46 3.29 -2.49
C LEU A 61 -15.42 3.31 -1.29
N LEU A 62 -15.67 2.16 -0.67
CA LEU A 62 -16.51 2.06 0.53
C LEU A 62 -15.91 2.85 1.71
N ALA A 63 -14.60 2.77 1.92
CA ALA A 63 -13.90 3.50 2.97
C ALA A 63 -13.97 5.02 2.73
N LYS A 64 -13.83 5.48 1.48
CA LYS A 64 -14.00 6.89 1.11
C LYS A 64 -15.44 7.38 1.22
N GLU A 65 -16.42 6.56 0.85
CA GLU A 65 -17.84 6.90 0.94
C GLU A 65 -18.33 6.97 2.39
N ARG A 66 -17.86 6.04 3.24
CA ARG A 66 -18.25 5.96 4.66
C ARG A 66 -17.38 6.83 5.57
N GLY A 67 -16.24 7.29 5.09
CA GLY A 67 -15.36 8.18 5.85
C GLY A 67 -16.00 9.55 6.04
N ASP A 68 -15.87 10.10 7.25
CA ASP A 68 -16.32 11.46 7.59
C ASP A 68 -15.30 12.55 7.22
N GLY A 69 -14.26 12.17 6.45
CA GLY A 69 -13.14 13.04 6.08
C GLY A 69 -12.19 13.37 7.24
N SER A 70 -12.43 12.85 8.45
CA SER A 70 -11.54 13.06 9.61
C SER A 70 -10.39 12.05 9.66
N ARG A 71 -10.56 10.90 9.00
CA ARG A 71 -9.53 9.86 8.82
C ARG A 71 -9.33 9.56 7.34
N TRP A 72 -8.11 9.12 7.01
CA TRP A 72 -7.70 8.60 5.70
C TRP A 72 -7.75 9.62 4.55
N ASP A 73 -6.81 10.58 4.56
CA ASP A 73 -6.51 11.43 3.39
C ASP A 73 -5.72 10.64 2.32
N TRP A 74 -6.25 9.48 1.96
CA TRP A 74 -5.59 8.55 1.06
C TRP A 74 -5.77 8.97 -0.39
N SER A 75 -4.66 9.06 -1.11
CA SER A 75 -4.66 9.22 -2.56
C SER A 75 -4.65 7.84 -3.22
N ALA A 76 -5.72 7.51 -3.95
CA ALA A 76 -5.80 6.26 -4.70
C ALA A 76 -4.97 6.37 -5.98
N PHE A 77 -3.88 5.59 -6.07
CA PHE A 77 -3.09 5.48 -7.29
C PHE A 77 -3.45 4.19 -8.03
N ARG A 78 -3.92 4.33 -9.27
CA ARG A 78 -4.19 3.17 -10.12
C ARG A 78 -2.86 2.62 -10.62
N ILE A 79 -2.55 1.37 -10.27
CA ILE A 79 -1.47 0.63 -10.91
C ILE A 79 -1.98 0.16 -12.27
N THR A 80 -1.68 0.92 -13.32
CA THR A 80 -1.98 0.58 -14.71
C THR A 80 -0.75 0.05 -15.41
N THR A 81 -0.94 -0.99 -16.23
CA THR A 81 0.03 -1.42 -17.25
C THR A 81 0.27 -0.35 -18.30
#